data_AF-A0A3B9X3I7-F1
#
_entry.id   AF-A0A3B9X3I7-F1
#
_cell.length_a   1.000
_cell.length_b   1.000
_cell.length_c   1.000
_cell.angle_alpha   90.00
_cell.angle_beta   90.00
_cell.angle_gamma   90.00
#
_symmetry.space_group_name_H-M   'P 1'
#
loop_
_entity.id
_entity.type
_entity.pdbx_description
1 polymer ?
#
loop_
_entity_poly.entity_id
_entity_poly.type
_entity_poly.pdbx_seq_one_letter_code
_entity_poly.pdbx_strand_id
1 'polypeptide(L)'
;VVMLSSAAAVWLFYVQHQFEDAYWNRKETWTYEQATLNGSSFYNLPRWLHWATGNIGYHHIHHLNPKVPGYQLPDCFDENPVLQKAKYLSMRESLATAKLALWDEDAQRLISFKDNSRRT
;
A
#
# COMPACT_ATOMS: atom_id res chain seq x y z
N VAL A 1 2.55 22.53 13.82
CA VAL A 1 3.47 21.94 12.82
C VAL A 1 3.70 20.46 13.09
N VAL A 2 4.27 20.06 14.24
CA VAL A 2 4.64 18.66 14.56
C VAL A 2 3.51 17.65 14.30
N MET A 3 2.31 17.86 14.85
CA MET A 3 1.20 16.89 14.69
C MET A 3 0.80 16.65 13.22
N LEU A 4 0.73 17.72 12.41
CA LEU A 4 0.35 17.61 11.00
C LEU A 4 1.44 16.88 10.20
N SER A 5 2.70 17.20 10.46
CA SER A 5 3.84 16.52 9.82
C SER A 5 3.89 15.04 10.19
N SER A 6 3.68 14.70 11.47
CA SER A 6 3.62 13.31 11.93
C SER A 6 2.45 12.55 11.31
N ALA A 7 1.26 13.16 11.27
CA ALA A 7 0.09 12.55 10.64
C ALA A 7 0.33 12.28 9.15
N ALA A 8 0.92 13.24 8.42
CA ALA A 8 1.27 13.06 7.02
C ALA A 8 2.31 11.95 6.81
N ALA A 9 3.32 11.86 7.66
CA ALA A 9 4.32 10.79 7.60
C ALA A 9 3.69 9.41 7.84
N VAL A 10 2.86 9.27 8.89
CA VAL A 10 2.13 8.03 9.18
C VAL A 10 1.21 7.66 8.02
N TRP A 11 0.52 8.64 7.44
CA TRP A 11 -0.39 8.42 6.32
C TRP A 11 0.31 7.78 5.11
N LEU A 12 1.52 8.23 4.77
CA LEU A 12 2.29 7.70 3.65
C LEU A 12 2.60 6.20 3.79
N PHE A 13 2.80 5.68 5.00
CA PHE A 13 2.97 4.24 5.24
C PHE A 13 1.63 3.53 5.39
N TYR A 14 0.69 4.14 6.11
CA TYR A 14 -0.60 3.55 6.42
C TYR A 14 -1.36 3.14 5.16
N VAL A 15 -1.56 4.06 4.22
CA VAL A 15 -2.36 3.79 3.02
C VAL A 15 -1.71 2.76 2.10
N GLN A 16 -0.41 2.57 2.23
CA GLN A 16 0.30 1.56 1.46
C GLN A 16 0.04 0.14 1.93
N HIS A 17 -0.48 -0.05 3.15
CA HIS A 17 -0.94 -1.35 3.67
C HIS A 17 -2.45 -1.38 4.00
N GLN A 18 -3.13 -0.25 3.84
CA GLN A 18 -4.55 -0.10 4.12
C GLN A 18 -5.33 0.12 2.82
N PHE A 19 -5.72 -0.96 2.16
CA PHE A 19 -6.56 -0.94 0.97
C PHE A 19 -7.40 -2.23 0.90
N GLU A 20 -8.51 -2.20 0.17
CA GLU A 20 -9.52 -3.27 0.17
C GLU A 20 -8.91 -4.65 -0.08
N ASP A 21 -8.11 -4.79 -1.11
CA ASP A 21 -7.53 -6.08 -1.54
C ASP A 21 -6.15 -6.36 -0.91
N ALA A 22 -5.86 -5.79 0.27
CA ALA A 22 -4.58 -6.01 0.94
C ALA A 22 -4.34 -7.49 1.21
N TYR A 23 -3.15 -7.99 0.88
CA TYR A 23 -2.83 -9.42 1.06
C TYR A 23 -2.61 -9.77 2.54
N TRP A 24 -3.49 -10.61 3.06
CA TRP A 24 -3.37 -11.26 4.36
C TRP A 24 -3.56 -12.75 4.14
N ASN A 25 -2.66 -13.58 4.68
CA ASN A 25 -2.73 -15.02 4.49
C ASN A 25 -2.25 -15.76 5.73
N ARG A 26 -2.74 -16.99 5.89
CA ARG A 26 -2.30 -17.90 6.94
C ARG A 26 -0.85 -18.29 6.70
N LYS A 27 -0.14 -18.63 7.77
CA LYS A 27 1.31 -18.90 7.73
C LYS A 27 1.66 -20.03 6.76
N GLU A 28 0.79 -21.04 6.67
CA GLU A 28 0.98 -22.24 5.86
C GLU A 28 0.96 -21.96 4.35
N THR A 29 0.20 -20.96 3.93
CA THR A 29 0.00 -20.56 2.52
C THR A 29 0.75 -19.27 2.17
N TRP A 30 1.51 -18.71 3.12
CA TRP A 30 2.24 -17.47 2.95
C TRP A 30 3.52 -17.67 2.14
N THR A 31 3.76 -16.80 1.16
CA THR A 31 5.04 -16.71 0.44
C THR A 31 5.56 -15.27 0.48
N TYR A 32 6.89 -15.12 0.52
CA TYR A 32 7.53 -13.81 0.61
C TYR A 32 7.22 -12.96 -0.62
N GLU A 33 7.26 -13.57 -1.80
CA GLU A 33 7.00 -12.92 -3.08
C GLU A 33 5.56 -12.39 -3.15
N GLN A 34 4.57 -13.20 -2.77
CA GLN A 34 3.18 -12.75 -2.76
C GLN A 34 2.94 -11.68 -1.70
N ALA A 35 3.54 -11.82 -0.52
CA ALA A 35 3.40 -10.84 0.55
C ALA A 35 4.02 -9.49 0.20
N THR A 36 5.17 -9.48 -0.47
CA THR A 36 5.84 -8.24 -0.88
C THR A 36 5.15 -7.56 -2.06
N LEU A 37 4.67 -8.32 -3.05
CA LEU A 37 4.00 -7.76 -4.23
C LEU A 37 2.54 -7.35 -3.96
N ASN A 38 1.80 -8.11 -3.16
CA ASN A 38 0.37 -7.88 -2.94
C ASN A 38 0.05 -7.31 -1.55
N GLY A 39 0.99 -7.35 -0.60
CA GLY A 39 0.80 -6.81 0.75
C GLY A 39 1.00 -5.30 0.84
N SER A 40 1.41 -4.65 -0.26
CA SER A 40 1.59 -3.21 -0.35
C SER A 40 1.05 -2.65 -1.66
N SER A 41 0.47 -1.46 -1.61
CA SER A 41 0.04 -0.72 -2.80
C SER A 41 1.20 0.06 -3.45
N PHE A 42 1.03 0.47 -4.69
CA PHE A 42 1.76 1.58 -5.31
C PHE A 42 0.99 2.88 -5.06
N TYR A 43 1.55 3.77 -4.23
CA TYR A 43 0.95 5.07 -3.96
C TYR A 43 1.43 6.10 -4.98
N ASN A 44 0.60 6.36 -6.00
CA ASN A 44 0.93 7.28 -7.09
C ASN A 44 0.76 8.73 -6.65
N LEU A 45 1.88 9.32 -6.25
CA LEU A 45 1.97 10.70 -5.83
C LEU A 45 2.28 11.58 -7.05
N PRO A 46 1.92 12.87 -7.04
CA PRO A 46 2.45 13.80 -8.03
C PRO A 46 3.99 13.83 -7.93
N ARG A 47 4.67 14.03 -9.07
CA ARG A 47 6.13 13.92 -9.21
C ARG A 47 6.94 14.65 -8.12
N TRP A 48 6.50 15.84 -7.71
CA TRP A 48 7.18 16.61 -6.66
C TRP A 48 7.09 15.96 -5.28
N LEU A 49 5.98 15.25 -4.98
CA LEU A 49 5.84 14.48 -3.74
C LEU A 49 6.66 13.19 -3.80
N HIS A 50 6.72 12.50 -4.94
CA HIS A 50 7.65 11.39 -5.11
C HIS A 50 9.09 11.82 -4.80
N TRP A 51 9.55 12.96 -5.33
CA TRP A 51 10.85 13.52 -4.98
C TRP A 51 10.98 13.86 -3.49
N ALA A 52 10.02 14.61 -2.93
CA ALA A 52 10.08 15.08 -1.54
C ALA A 52 10.07 13.94 -0.51
N THR A 53 9.42 12.82 -0.86
CA THR A 53 9.28 11.64 0.00
C THR A 53 10.32 10.55 -0.28
N GLY A 54 11.25 10.78 -1.21
CA GLY A 54 12.25 9.79 -1.57
C GLY A 54 11.65 8.53 -2.23
N ASN A 55 10.63 8.70 -3.07
CA ASN A 55 9.93 7.64 -3.78
C ASN A 55 9.25 6.61 -2.86
N ILE A 56 8.78 7.04 -1.69
CA ILE A 56 8.10 6.17 -0.72
C ILE A 56 6.89 5.42 -1.30
N GLY A 57 6.24 5.98 -2.34
CA GLY A 57 5.08 5.37 -2.99
C GLY A 57 5.35 4.03 -3.69
N TYR A 58 6.63 3.69 -3.93
CA TYR A 58 7.05 2.39 -4.48
C TYR A 58 7.35 1.36 -3.38
N HIS A 59 6.61 1.40 -2.26
CA HIS A 59 6.94 0.62 -1.07
C HIS A 59 6.94 -0.90 -1.29
N HIS A 60 6.09 -1.41 -2.17
CA HIS A 60 6.08 -2.81 -2.58
C HIS A 60 7.44 -3.26 -3.18
N ILE A 61 8.10 -2.40 -3.98
CA ILE A 61 9.44 -2.69 -4.53
C ILE A 61 10.50 -2.66 -3.42
N HIS A 62 10.41 -1.69 -2.51
CA HIS A 62 11.33 -1.61 -1.36
C HIS A 62 11.21 -2.84 -0.46
N HIS A 63 10.00 -3.35 -0.23
CA HIS A 63 9.80 -4.61 0.48
C HIS A 63 10.36 -5.81 -0.27
N LEU A 64 10.15 -5.88 -1.58
CA LEU A 64 10.68 -6.97 -2.39
C LEU A 64 12.22 -6.99 -2.36
N ASN A 65 12.85 -5.84 -2.57
CA ASN A 65 14.31 -5.70 -2.54
C ASN A 65 14.73 -4.35 -1.93
N PRO A 66 15.04 -4.31 -0.62
CA PRO A 66 15.41 -3.06 0.06
C PRO A 66 16.79 -2.52 -0.34
N LYS A 67 17.56 -3.26 -1.15
CA LYS A 67 18.87 -2.81 -1.66
C LYS A 67 18.74 -1.86 -2.84
N VAL A 68 17.58 -1.80 -3.50
CA VAL A 68 17.35 -0.85 -4.59
C VAL A 68 17.27 0.55 -3.98
N PRO A 69 18.14 1.49 -4.39
CA PRO A 69 18.11 2.84 -3.84
C PRO A 69 16.85 3.58 -4.32
N GLY A 70 16.34 4.48 -3.48
CA GLY A 70 15.07 5.18 -3.73
C GLY A 70 14.97 5.86 -5.09
N TYR A 71 16.08 6.40 -5.61
CA TYR A 71 16.11 7.07 -6.91
C TYR A 71 16.01 6.13 -8.12
N GLN A 72 16.24 4.82 -7.95
CA GLN A 72 16.08 3.79 -9.00
C GLN A 72 14.74 3.07 -8.94
N LEU A 73 13.93 3.30 -7.90
CA LEU A 73 12.60 2.66 -7.77
C LEU A 73 11.67 2.95 -8.96
N PRO A 74 11.63 4.17 -9.54
CA PRO A 74 10.83 4.44 -10.73
C PRO A 74 11.28 3.62 -11.94
N ASP A 75 12.59 3.57 -12.22
CA ASP A 75 13.13 2.80 -13.34
C ASP A 75 12.84 1.30 -13.15
N CYS A 76 13.02 0.78 -11.93
CA CYS A 76 12.66 -0.59 -11.60
C CYS A 76 11.17 -0.86 -11.86
N PHE A 77 10.28 0.05 -11.48
CA PHE A 77 8.84 -0.09 -11.73
C PHE A 77 8.52 -0.11 -13.22
N ASP A 78 9.11 0.82 -13.98
CA ASP A 78 8.84 1.01 -15.41
C ASP A 78 9.38 -0.16 -16.25
N GLU A 79 10.54 -0.71 -15.88
CA GLU A 79 11.19 -1.83 -16.58
C GLU A 79 10.58 -3.20 -16.27
N ASN A 80 9.80 -3.34 -15.20
CA ASN A 80 9.29 -4.63 -14.72
C ASN A 80 7.75 -4.66 -14.68
N PRO A 81 7.08 -5.19 -15.72
CA PRO A 81 5.61 -5.26 -15.78
C PRO A 81 4.95 -6.01 -14.62
N VAL A 82 5.69 -6.90 -13.93
CA VAL A 82 5.18 -7.60 -12.74
C VAL A 82 4.99 -6.65 -11.55
N LEU A 83 5.85 -5.64 -11.38
CA LEU A 83 5.76 -4.67 -10.29
C LEU A 83 4.59 -3.70 -10.50
N GLN A 84 4.24 -3.44 -11.76
CA GLN A 84 3.10 -2.60 -12.15
C GLN A 84 1.74 -3.23 -11.84
N LYS A 85 1.70 -4.52 -11.49
CA LYS A 85 0.48 -5.22 -11.06
C LYS A 85 0.10 -4.93 -9.61
N ALA A 86 0.98 -4.31 -8.82
CA ALA A 86 0.67 -3.88 -7.46
C ALA A 86 -0.58 -2.99 -7.45
N LYS A 87 -1.34 -3.01 -6.37
CA LYS A 87 -2.56 -2.20 -6.25
C LYS A 87 -2.20 -0.72 -6.41
N TYR A 88 -2.71 -0.08 -7.46
CA TYR A 88 -2.57 1.36 -7.62
C TYR A 88 -3.47 2.10 -6.64
N LEU A 89 -2.94 3.16 -6.02
CA LEU A 89 -3.69 4.06 -5.16
C LEU A 89 -3.33 5.51 -5.51
N SER A 90 -4.31 6.31 -5.86
CA SER A 90 -4.16 7.77 -5.94
C SER A 90 -4.38 8.43 -4.57
N MET A 91 -3.98 9.70 -4.42
CA MET A 91 -4.26 10.46 -3.19
C MET A 91 -5.74 10.54 -2.84
N ARG A 92 -6.62 10.54 -3.84
CA ARG A 92 -8.07 10.60 -3.60
C ARG A 92 -8.61 9.26 -3.12
N GLU A 93 -8.15 8.17 -3.72
CA GLU A 93 -8.53 6.81 -3.31
C GLU A 93 -8.00 6.48 -1.92
N SER A 94 -6.81 6.95 -1.57
CA SER A 94 -6.21 6.73 -0.25
C SER A 94 -7.07 7.29 0.88
N LEU A 95 -7.72 8.45 0.68
CA LEU A 95 -8.65 8.99 1.68
C LEU A 95 -9.86 8.08 1.91
N ALA A 96 -10.30 7.36 0.89
CA ALA A 96 -11.39 6.41 1.00
C ALA A 96 -10.99 5.15 1.78
N THR A 97 -9.70 4.83 1.91
CA THR A 97 -9.24 3.65 2.66
C THR A 97 -9.22 3.87 4.16
N ALA A 98 -9.26 5.10 4.65
CA ALA A 98 -9.33 5.42 6.09
C ALA A 98 -10.56 4.84 6.81
N LYS A 99 -11.63 4.51 6.07
CA LYS A 99 -12.84 3.87 6.63
C LYS A 99 -12.69 2.37 6.82
N LEU A 100 -11.70 1.74 6.18
CA LEU A 100 -11.45 0.31 6.28
C LEU A 100 -10.82 0.02 7.64
N ALA A 101 -11.33 -0.99 8.35
CA ALA A 101 -10.94 -1.24 9.73
C ALA A 101 -10.86 -2.73 10.10
N LEU A 102 -11.55 -3.60 9.36
CA LEU A 102 -11.69 -5.01 9.70
C LEU A 102 -11.27 -5.88 8.52
N TRP A 103 -10.59 -6.99 8.79
CA TRP A 103 -10.34 -8.04 7.80
C TRP A 103 -11.53 -9.01 7.76
N ASP A 104 -12.08 -9.22 6.58
CA ASP A 104 -13.14 -10.17 6.32
C ASP A 104 -12.55 -11.43 5.70
N GLU A 105 -12.51 -12.52 6.49
CA GLU A 105 -11.91 -13.79 6.07
C GLU A 105 -12.72 -14.48 4.95
N ASP A 106 -14.04 -14.30 4.89
CA ASP A 106 -14.85 -14.96 3.85
C ASP A 106 -14.66 -14.29 2.48
N ALA A 107 -14.57 -12.96 2.47
CA ALA A 107 -14.36 -12.19 1.24
C ALA A 107 -12.89 -11.87 0.94
N GLN A 108 -11.97 -12.23 1.84
CA GLN A 108 -10.52 -11.97 1.75
C GLN A 108 -10.20 -10.50 1.42
N ARG A 109 -10.82 -9.57 2.16
CA ARG A 109 -10.63 -8.13 1.96
C ARG A 109 -10.82 -7.32 3.23
N LEU A 110 -10.28 -6.11 3.24
CA LEU A 110 -10.56 -5.12 4.27
C LEU A 110 -11.93 -4.47 4.05
N ILE A 111 -12.72 -4.37 5.12
CA ILE A 111 -14.07 -3.78 5.15
C ILE A 111 -14.18 -2.69 6.21
N SER A 112 -15.20 -1.83 6.09
CA SER A 112 -15.52 -0.83 7.13
C SER A 112 -16.42 -1.39 8.22
N PHE A 113 -16.49 -0.72 9.38
CA PHE A 113 -17.46 -1.06 10.43
C PHE A 113 -18.91 -1.01 9.94
N LYS A 114 -19.21 -0.10 9.00
CA LYS A 114 -20.53 0.02 8.38
C LYS A 114 -20.86 -1.18 7.48
N ASP A 115 -19.87 -1.76 6.82
CA ASP A 115 -20.07 -2.96 6.01
C ASP A 115 -20.34 -4.17 6.91
N ASN A 116 -19.63 -4.27 8.04
CA ASN A 116 -19.87 -5.32 9.03
C ASN A 116 -21.26 -5.23 9.66
N SER A 117 -21.72 -4.02 10.04
CA SER A 117 -23.03 -3.81 10.66
C SER A 117 -24.23 -4.09 9.74
N ARG A 118 -24.00 -4.27 8.43
CA ARG A 118 -25.04 -4.65 7.46
C ARG A 118 -25.14 -6.16 7.27
N ARG A 119 -24.16 -6.92 7.79
CA ARG A 119 -24.12 -8.39 7.74
C ARG A 119 -24.68 -9.03 9.00
N THR A 120 -24.60 -8.31 10.12
CA THR A 120 -25.20 -8.64 11.42
C THR A 120 -26.59 -8.04 11.55
#